data_AF-A0AAC8TDU0-F1
#
_entry.id   AF-A0AAC8TDU0-F1
#
_cell.length_a   1.000
_cell.length_b   1.000
_cell.length_c   1.000
_cell.angle_alpha   90.00
_cell.angle_beta   90.00
_cell.angle_gamma   90.00
#
_symmetry.space_group_name_H-M   'P 1'
#
loop_
_entity.id
_entity.type
_entity.pdbx_description
1 polymer ?
#
loop_
_entity_poly.entity_id
_entity_poly.type
_entity_poly.pdbx_seq_one_letter_code
_entity_poly.pdbx_strand_id
1 'polypeptide(L)'
;MALQSVQPLVRECLTDASVRHLGPQTVRLRFTLEARGERGHFQGSEVVESTVQDPFVHACLLDAFADTQFSAPPGKEPLTLTHPFHFRPGKRGGP
;
A
#
# COMPACT_ATOMS: atom_id res chain seq x y z
N MET A 1 -2.09 -12.59 5.47
CA MET A 1 -2.83 -12.34 4.20
C MET A 1 -2.20 -11.17 3.47
N ALA A 2 -2.23 -11.11 2.13
CA ALA A 2 -1.50 -10.14 1.30
C ALA A 2 -1.53 -8.68 1.81
N LEU A 3 -2.72 -8.18 2.16
CA LEU A 3 -2.90 -6.83 2.70
C LEU A 3 -2.15 -6.59 4.03
N GLN A 4 -2.08 -7.59 4.91
CA GLN A 4 -1.37 -7.48 6.18
C GLN A 4 0.15 -7.36 5.99
N SER A 5 0.68 -7.98 4.93
CA SER A 5 2.11 -7.92 4.61
C SER A 5 2.54 -6.54 4.13
N VAL A 6 1.67 -5.85 3.36
CA VAL A 6 1.99 -4.54 2.76
C VAL A 6 1.58 -3.36 3.65
N GLN A 7 0.64 -3.56 4.58
CA GLN A 7 0.16 -2.54 5.51
C GLN A 7 1.27 -1.79 6.30
N PRO A 8 2.31 -2.44 6.87
CA PRO A 8 3.37 -1.72 7.56
C PRO A 8 4.19 -0.83 6.61
N LEU A 9 4.49 -1.29 5.40
CA LEU A 9 5.26 -0.53 4.41
C LEU A 9 4.48 0.68 3.89
N VAL A 10 3.18 0.50 3.62
CA VAL A 10 2.28 1.62 3.27
C VAL A 10 2.28 2.68 4.37
N ARG A 11 2.27 2.26 5.63
CA ARG A 11 2.33 3.18 6.77
C ARG A 11 3.67 3.92 6.82
N GLU A 12 4.78 3.26 6.53
CA GLU A 12 6.11 3.90 6.47
C GLU A 12 6.17 4.97 5.39
N CYS A 13 5.75 4.65 4.16
CA CYS A 13 5.67 5.61 3.05
C CYS A 13 4.80 6.84 3.38
N LEU A 14 3.68 6.62 4.07
CA LEU A 14 2.77 7.70 4.48
C LEU A 14 3.27 8.48 5.70
N THR A 15 4.12 7.90 6.53
CA THR A 15 4.69 8.58 7.70
C THR A 15 5.64 9.70 7.27
N ASP A 16 6.40 9.49 6.19
CA ASP A 16 7.24 10.55 5.61
C ASP A 16 6.38 11.74 5.12
N ALA A 17 5.29 11.44 4.43
CA ALA A 17 4.30 12.42 3.97
C ALA A 17 3.62 13.19 5.12
N SER A 18 3.43 12.52 6.26
CA SER A 18 2.66 13.01 7.40
C SER A 18 3.25 14.26 8.04
N VAL A 19 4.56 14.50 7.86
CA VAL A 19 5.24 15.72 8.31
C VAL A 19 4.75 16.94 7.55
N ARG A 20 4.33 16.77 6.30
CA ARG A 20 3.93 17.85 5.38
C ARG A 20 2.41 17.98 5.23
N HIS A 21 1.66 16.93 5.57
CA HIS A 21 0.21 16.87 5.40
C HIS A 21 -0.51 16.55 6.72
N LEU A 22 -0.87 17.61 7.44
CA LEU A 22 -1.56 17.55 8.74
C LEU A 22 -3.08 17.32 8.54
N GLY A 23 -3.48 16.08 8.28
CA GLY A 23 -4.91 15.72 8.17
C GLY A 23 -5.13 14.24 7.86
N PRO A 24 -6.37 13.74 7.98
CA PRO A 24 -6.71 12.37 7.55
C PRO A 24 -6.40 12.23 6.06
N GLN A 25 -5.57 11.24 5.73
CA GLN A 25 -5.19 10.93 4.36
C GLN A 25 -5.76 9.58 3.96
N THR A 26 -6.15 9.46 2.69
CA THR A 26 -6.61 8.21 2.10
C THR A 26 -5.93 8.02 0.76
N VAL A 27 -5.38 6.82 0.54
CA VAL A 27 -4.86 6.40 -0.75
C VAL A 27 -5.57 5.13 -1.17
N ARG A 28 -6.24 5.15 -2.31
CA ARG A 28 -6.87 3.97 -2.91
C ARG A 28 -5.93 3.39 -3.96
N LEU A 29 -5.48 2.17 -3.71
CA LEU A 29 -4.59 1.43 -4.59
C LEU A 29 -5.36 0.30 -5.26
N ARG A 30 -5.19 0.16 -6.57
CA ARG A 30 -5.59 -1.03 -7.32
C ARG A 30 -4.36 -1.88 -7.57
N PHE A 31 -4.46 -3.17 -7.37
CA PHE A 31 -3.37 -4.11 -7.56
C PHE A 31 -3.92 -5.50 -7.86
N THR A 32 -3.14 -6.31 -8.56
CA THR A 32 -3.48 -7.69 -8.89
C THR A 32 -2.64 -8.64 -8.07
N LEU A 33 -3.27 -9.57 -7.37
CA LEU A 33 -2.59 -10.66 -6.68
C LEU A 33 -2.39 -11.81 -7.67
N GLU A 34 -1.13 -12.18 -7.93
CA GLU A 34 -0.77 -13.32 -8.77
C GLU A 34 -0.04 -14.36 -7.93
N ALA A 35 -0.38 -15.64 -8.12
CA ALA A 35 0.36 -16.75 -7.52
C ALA A 35 1.48 -17.21 -8.47
N ARG A 36 2.74 -17.10 -8.03
CA ARG A 36 3.90 -17.70 -8.71
C ARG A 36 4.46 -18.83 -7.85
N GLY A 37 3.98 -20.04 -8.12
CA GLY A 37 4.28 -21.21 -7.28
C GLY A 37 3.63 -21.08 -5.90
N GLU A 38 4.44 -21.12 -4.84
CA GLU A 38 3.98 -21.00 -3.45
C GLU A 38 3.91 -19.54 -2.95
N ARG A 39 4.46 -18.59 -3.72
CA ARG A 39 4.52 -17.17 -3.36
C ARG A 39 3.50 -16.35 -4.13
N GLY A 40 2.87 -15.42 -3.43
CA GLY A 40 2.03 -14.38 -3.99
C GLY A 40 2.86 -13.15 -4.33
N HIS A 41 2.54 -12.54 -5.46
CA HIS A 41 3.13 -11.31 -5.95
C HIS A 41 2.03 -10.28 -6.22
N PHE A 42 2.34 -9.01 -6.00
CA PHE A 42 1.53 -7.91 -6.48
C PHE A 42 1.96 -7.55 -7.92
N GLN A 43 0.99 -7.36 -8.81
CA GLN A 43 1.16 -7.00 -10.21
C GLN A 43 0.25 -5.83 -10.57
N GLY A 44 0.70 -4.93 -11.44
CA GLY A 44 -0.09 -3.80 -11.91
C GLY A 44 -0.60 -2.90 -10.79
N SER A 45 0.21 -2.69 -9.74
CA SER A 45 -0.12 -1.78 -8.66
C SER A 45 -0.20 -0.34 -9.18
N GLU A 46 -1.27 0.37 -8.86
CA GLU A 46 -1.45 1.76 -9.23
C GLU A 46 -2.27 2.52 -8.19
N VAL A 47 -1.99 3.82 -8.06
CA VAL A 47 -2.78 4.75 -7.24
C VAL A 47 -3.95 5.23 -8.10
N VAL A 48 -5.16 4.75 -7.80
CA VAL A 48 -6.38 5.18 -8.53
C VAL A 48 -6.95 6.47 -7.97
N GLU A 49 -6.73 6.74 -6.69
CA GLU A 49 -7.18 7.95 -6.02
C GLU A 49 -6.33 8.20 -4.78
N SER A 50 -5.95 9.45 -4.54
CA SER A 50 -5.18 9.81 -3.36
C SER A 50 -5.48 11.23 -2.91
N THR A 51 -5.66 11.41 -1.61
CA THR A 51 -5.69 12.74 -1.00
C THR A 51 -4.27 13.28 -0.75
N VAL A 52 -3.25 12.42 -0.80
CA VAL A 52 -1.84 12.79 -0.70
C VAL A 52 -1.34 13.22 -2.07
N GLN A 53 -1.08 14.50 -2.26
CA GLN A 53 -0.54 15.06 -3.51
C GLN A 53 1.00 15.08 -3.48
N ASP A 54 1.62 13.93 -3.23
CA ASP A 54 3.08 13.79 -3.20
C ASP A 54 3.52 12.61 -4.09
N PRO A 55 4.25 12.88 -5.19
CA PRO A 55 4.70 11.84 -6.12
C PRO A 55 5.74 10.90 -5.50
N PHE A 56 6.53 11.34 -4.51
CA PHE A 56 7.50 10.47 -3.83
C PHE A 56 6.78 9.44 -2.96
N VAL A 57 5.67 9.83 -2.33
CA VAL A 57 4.82 8.92 -1.57
C VAL A 57 4.19 7.89 -2.48
N HIS A 58 3.69 8.31 -3.66
CA HIS A 58 3.11 7.38 -4.62
C HIS A 58 4.16 6.37 -5.10
N ALA A 59 5.36 6.81 -5.44
CA ALA A 59 6.45 5.91 -5.83
C ALA A 59 6.80 4.92 -4.71
N CYS A 60 6.98 5.40 -3.47
CA CYS A 60 7.24 4.54 -2.32
C CYS A 60 6.16 3.47 -2.13
N LEU A 61 4.88 3.83 -2.31
CA LEU A 61 3.78 2.86 -2.22
C LEU A 61 3.89 1.80 -3.32
N LEU A 62 4.19 2.17 -4.55
CA LEU A 62 4.33 1.21 -5.65
C LEU A 62 5.52 0.27 -5.42
N ASP A 63 6.65 0.81 -4.97
CA ASP A 63 7.85 0.03 -4.63
C ASP A 63 7.58 -0.93 -3.47
N ALA A 64 6.89 -0.48 -2.41
CA ALA A 64 6.50 -1.33 -1.30
C ALA A 64 5.67 -2.54 -1.75
N PHE A 65 4.75 -2.35 -2.70
CA PHE A 65 3.97 -3.45 -3.27
C PHE A 65 4.82 -4.39 -4.11
N ALA A 66 5.77 -3.86 -4.88
CA ALA A 66 6.69 -4.67 -5.70
C ALA A 66 7.60 -5.56 -4.83
N ASP A 67 8.07 -5.03 -3.69
CA ASP A 67 8.99 -5.72 -2.78
C ASP A 67 8.29 -6.67 -1.80
N THR A 68 6.97 -6.53 -1.60
CA THR A 68 6.23 -7.35 -0.64
C THR A 68 6.05 -8.79 -1.13
N GLN A 69 6.50 -9.73 -0.31
CA GLN A 69 6.27 -11.16 -0.49
C GLN A 69 5.21 -11.66 0.50
N PHE A 70 4.28 -12.48 0.03
CA PHE A 70 3.23 -13.10 0.85
C PHE A 70 2.91 -14.51 0.33
N SER A 71 2.21 -15.32 1.12
CA SER A 71 1.77 -16.64 0.67
C SER A 71 0.73 -16.52 -0.44
N ALA A 72 0.86 -17.33 -1.50
CA ALA A 72 -0.06 -17.29 -2.62
C ALA A 72 -1.53 -17.47 -2.17
N PRO A 73 -2.49 -16.68 -2.70
CA PRO A 73 -3.89 -16.89 -2.40
C PRO A 73 -4.35 -18.26 -2.95
N PRO A 74 -5.16 -19.03 -2.21
CA PRO A 74 -5.68 -20.31 -2.68
C PRO A 74 -6.75 -20.07 -3.75
N GLY A 75 -6.57 -20.67 -4.92
CA GLY A 75 -7.46 -20.49 -6.08
C GLY A 75 -6.72 -19.75 -7.20
N LYS A 76 -6.17 -20.54 -8.13
CA LYS A 76 -5.37 -20.06 -9.26
C LYS A 76 -6.27 -19.27 -10.22
N GLU A 77 -6.24 -17.95 -10.11
CA GLU A 77 -6.35 -16.93 -11.17
C GLU A 77 -5.89 -15.59 -10.57
N PRO A 78 -5.36 -14.64 -11.37
CA PRO A 78 -4.98 -13.34 -10.87
C PRO A 78 -6.18 -12.59 -10.28
N LEU A 79 -6.09 -12.15 -9.02
CA LEU A 79 -7.18 -11.45 -8.34
C LEU A 79 -6.89 -9.94 -8.30
N THR A 80 -7.61 -9.16 -9.09
CA THR A 80 -7.55 -7.69 -9.02
C THR A 80 -8.36 -7.18 -7.83
N LEU A 81 -7.71 -6.43 -6.94
CA LEU A 81 -8.32 -5.81 -5.77
C LEU A 81 -8.12 -4.31 -5.83
N THR A 82 -9.08 -3.57 -5.29
CA THR A 82 -8.94 -2.13 -5.02
C THR A 82 -9.17 -1.90 -3.54
N HIS A 83 -8.16 -1.40 -2.84
CA HIS A 83 -8.22 -1.21 -1.39
C HIS A 83 -7.86 0.23 -0.99
N PRO A 84 -8.73 0.91 -0.21
CA PRO A 84 -8.40 2.19 0.38
C PRO A 84 -7.56 2.00 1.65
N PHE A 85 -6.37 2.58 1.65
CA PHE A 85 -5.53 2.72 2.82
C PHE A 85 -5.81 4.06 3.48
N HIS A 86 -6.40 4.01 4.68
CA HIS A 86 -6.65 5.19 5.50
C HIS A 86 -5.50 5.37 6.47
N PHE A 87 -4.92 6.56 6.47
CA PHE A 87 -3.89 6.94 7.42
C PHE A 87 -4.29 8.23 8.12
N ARG A 88 -4.21 8.21 9.44
CA ARG A 88 -4.27 9.42 10.25
C ARG A 88 -2.87 9.60 10.81
N PRO A 89 -2.15 10.67 10.43
CA PRO A 89 -0.97 11.10 11.16
C PRO A 89 -1.35 11.16 12.63
N GLY A 90 -0.84 10.23 13.44
CA GLY A 90 -0.90 10.41 14.88
C GLY A 90 -0.16 11.72 15.16
N LYS A 91 -0.77 12.65 15.89
CA LYS A 91 -0.03 13.77 16.50
C LYS A 91 1.23 13.13 17.07
N ARG A 92 2.39 13.41 16.45
CA ARG A 92 3.69 12.93 16.93
C ARG A 92 3.68 13.25 18.42
N GLY A 93 3.72 12.21 19.24
CA GLY A 93 3.65 12.36 20.69
C GLY A 93 4.63 13.44 21.08
N GLY A 94 4.10 14.52 21.67
CA GLY A 94 4.94 15.48 22.35
C GLY A 94 5.68 14.76 23.47
N PRO A 95 6.97 15.05 23.70
CA PRO A 95 7.58 14.75 24.98
C PRO A 95 6.84 15.47 26.11
#